data_AF-A0A6A6FTC4-F1
#
_entry.id   AF-A0A6A6FTC4-F1
#
_cell.length_a   1.000
_cell.length_b   1.000
_cell.length_c   1.000
_cell.angle_alpha   90.00
_cell.angle_beta   90.00
_cell.angle_gamma   90.00
#
_symmetry.space_group_name_H-M   'P 1'
#
loop_
_entity.id
_entity.type
_entity.pdbx_description
1 polymer ?
#
loop_
_entity_poly.entity_id
_entity_poly.type
_entity_poly.pdbx_seq_one_letter_code
_entity_poly.pdbx_strand_id
1 'polypeptide(L)'
;MASTSPLLRLPRELRDLIMLDAMTIRHSAPTRSFRTIPPPATDGQFYLWSEHSNWQYLNLLAVNQQIRAEAKDLTTQLYNANRIRFEIDILVKGYVYTPKWTLQSLALQPNSSLDLQVNLTILSTEAFRANDGWPRQPGHIFRTLLNFLSRFLHQGPTFLHDDASFFTKGPFYLRNLNLNVTFQDDYTRGTHADTVREICRMMKALSKLDTASKYIGRIQVDASWQVQGEDFQLQREWDLNEVNQEQEELKETDWAAVGFLFGEAWLRKYARRPDRMPGD
;
A
#
# COMPACT_ATOMS: atom_id res chain seq x y z
N MET A 1 -39.95 1.87 26.08
CA MET A 1 -39.74 0.64 25.29
C MET A 1 -38.51 0.86 24.43
N ALA A 2 -37.40 0.16 24.69
CA ALA A 2 -36.19 0.30 23.89
C ALA A 2 -36.48 -0.26 22.49
N SER A 3 -36.45 0.59 21.47
CA SER A 3 -36.57 0.14 20.09
C SER A 3 -35.36 -0.72 19.77
N THR A 4 -35.56 -2.03 19.66
CA THR A 4 -34.56 -2.95 19.10
C THR A 4 -34.12 -2.40 17.75
N SER A 5 -32.81 -2.14 17.59
CA SER A 5 -32.23 -1.62 16.35
C SER A 5 -32.77 -2.40 15.13
N PRO A 6 -33.24 -1.71 14.06
CA PRO A 6 -33.74 -2.37 12.85
C PRO A 6 -32.77 -3.40 12.27
N LEU A 7 -31.46 -3.17 12.43
CA LEU A 7 -30.40 -4.08 11.99
C LEU A 7 -30.49 -5.45 12.68
N LEU A 8 -30.76 -5.48 13.99
CA LEU A 8 -30.82 -6.72 14.78
C LEU A 8 -32.07 -7.56 14.48
N ARG A 9 -33.06 -7.00 13.79
CA ARG A 9 -34.25 -7.72 13.35
C ARG A 9 -34.04 -8.52 12.06
N LEU A 10 -32.98 -8.21 11.32
CA LEU A 10 -32.64 -8.92 10.10
C LEU A 10 -32.09 -10.33 10.41
N PRO A 11 -32.28 -11.34 9.54
CA PRO A 11 -31.54 -12.60 9.60
C PRO A 11 -30.02 -12.38 9.66
N ARG A 12 -29.30 -13.32 10.30
CA ARG A 12 -27.85 -13.22 10.50
C ARG A 12 -27.10 -13.07 9.18
N GLU A 13 -27.52 -13.81 8.16
CA GLU A 13 -26.90 -13.82 6.84
C GLU A 13 -26.95 -12.45 6.18
N LEU A 14 -28.08 -11.73 6.33
CA LEU A 14 -28.21 -10.37 5.82
C LEU A 14 -27.39 -9.36 6.65
N ARG A 15 -27.29 -9.56 7.96
CA ARG A 15 -26.41 -8.73 8.80
C ARG A 15 -24.95 -8.93 8.42
N ASP A 16 -24.50 -10.16 8.17
CA ASP A 16 -23.13 -10.46 7.76
C ASP A 16 -22.78 -9.81 6.42
N LEU A 17 -23.71 -9.78 5.45
CA LEU A 17 -23.52 -9.05 4.20
C LEU A 17 -23.42 -7.53 4.40
N ILE A 18 -24.28 -6.95 5.24
CA ILE A 18 -24.23 -5.52 5.58
C ILE A 18 -22.94 -5.18 6.31
N MET A 19 -22.50 -6.02 7.25
CA MET A 19 -21.25 -5.85 7.98
C MET A 19 -20.05 -6.00 7.04
N LEU A 20 -20.07 -6.95 6.11
CA LEU A 20 -19.00 -7.11 5.12
C LEU A 20 -18.86 -5.87 4.23
N ASP A 21 -19.98 -5.36 3.71
CA ASP A 21 -20.00 -4.13 2.91
C ASP A 21 -19.49 -2.94 3.72
N ALA A 22 -19.97 -2.80 4.96
CA ALA A 22 -19.60 -1.67 5.79
C ALA A 22 -18.18 -1.75 6.40
N MET A 23 -17.60 -2.95 6.50
CA MET A 23 -16.19 -3.18 6.81
C MET A 23 -15.29 -3.06 5.58
N THR A 24 -15.83 -2.68 4.43
CA THR A 24 -15.09 -2.50 3.19
C THR A 24 -15.27 -1.09 2.67
N ILE A 25 -14.21 -0.29 2.68
CA ILE A 25 -14.24 1.02 2.03
C ILE A 25 -13.91 0.84 0.56
N ARG A 26 -14.76 1.41 -0.30
CA ARG A 26 -14.58 1.43 -1.76
C ARG A 26 -14.60 2.85 -2.28
N HIS A 27 -13.60 3.22 -3.06
CA HIS A 27 -13.56 4.51 -3.73
C HIS A 27 -13.14 4.35 -5.19
N SER A 28 -13.55 5.31 -6.03
CA SER A 28 -13.06 5.41 -7.40
C SER A 28 -11.58 5.78 -7.43
N ALA A 29 -10.89 5.29 -8.46
CA ALA A 29 -9.51 5.65 -8.78
C ALA A 29 -9.28 7.17 -8.82
N PRO A 30 -8.09 7.67 -8.44
CA PRO A 30 -7.76 9.08 -8.58
C PRO A 30 -7.71 9.48 -10.05
N THR A 31 -8.44 10.53 -10.43
CA THR A 31 -8.53 11.01 -11.82
C THR A 31 -7.62 12.21 -12.10
N ARG A 32 -7.04 12.83 -11.07
CA ARG A 32 -6.19 14.02 -11.19
C ARG A 32 -5.06 13.98 -10.16
N SER A 33 -3.88 14.44 -10.58
CA SER A 33 -2.79 14.75 -9.67
C SER A 33 -3.07 16.11 -9.03
N PHE A 34 -3.40 16.14 -7.74
CA PHE A 34 -3.49 17.40 -6.99
C PHE A 34 -2.08 17.84 -6.54
N ARG A 35 -1.89 19.09 -6.12
CA ARG A 35 -0.63 19.52 -5.50
C ARG A 35 -0.98 20.19 -4.18
N THR A 36 -1.18 19.40 -3.13
CA THR A 36 -1.21 19.91 -1.77
C THR A 36 0.22 19.95 -1.24
N ILE A 37 0.62 21.10 -0.72
CA ILE A 37 1.91 21.27 -0.04
C ILE A 37 1.86 20.35 1.17
N PRO A 38 2.77 19.38 1.29
CA PRO A 38 2.71 18.46 2.41
C PRO A 38 3.10 19.21 3.70
N PRO A 39 2.56 18.84 4.88
CA PRO A 39 2.88 19.51 6.14
C PRO A 39 4.40 19.53 6.39
N PRO A 40 4.95 20.57 7.04
CA PRO A 40 6.41 20.77 7.22
C PRO A 40 7.16 19.65 7.96
N ALA A 41 6.46 18.67 8.53
CA ALA A 41 7.03 17.48 9.17
C ALA A 41 7.19 16.26 8.25
N THR A 42 6.79 16.37 6.98
CA THR A 42 6.97 15.32 5.96
C THR A 42 8.36 15.42 5.34
N ASP A 43 8.99 14.29 5.00
CA ASP A 43 10.38 14.21 4.52
C ASP A 43 10.62 14.77 3.10
N GLY A 44 9.98 15.87 2.73
CA GLY A 44 10.08 16.48 1.40
C GLY A 44 9.38 15.69 0.29
N GLN A 45 8.50 14.74 0.66
CA GLN A 45 7.75 13.92 -0.29
C GLN A 45 6.35 14.51 -0.52
N PHE A 46 5.99 14.77 -1.78
CA PHE A 46 4.68 15.25 -2.19
C PHE A 46 3.66 14.10 -2.17
N TYR A 47 3.22 13.70 -0.99
CA TYR A 47 2.04 12.86 -0.85
C TYR A 47 0.78 13.73 -0.83
N LEU A 48 -0.20 13.33 -1.61
CA LEU A 48 -1.51 13.95 -1.60
C LEU A 48 -2.42 13.06 -0.77
N TRP A 49 -2.76 13.59 0.40
CA TRP A 49 -3.67 12.98 1.35
C TRP A 49 -5.04 12.83 0.67
N SER A 50 -5.56 11.60 0.63
CA SER A 50 -6.87 11.36 0.04
C SER A 50 -7.97 11.97 0.91
N GLU A 51 -9.12 12.25 0.28
CA GLU A 51 -10.35 12.56 1.01
C GLU A 51 -10.61 11.47 2.07
N HIS A 52 -10.99 11.94 3.26
CA HIS A 52 -11.25 11.24 4.52
C HIS A 52 -11.71 9.78 4.35
N SER A 53 -10.96 8.82 4.92
CA SER A 53 -11.47 7.46 5.10
C SER A 53 -12.54 7.50 6.19
N ASN A 54 -13.77 7.15 5.81
CA ASN A 54 -14.90 7.13 6.72
C ASN A 54 -14.82 5.91 7.66
N TRP A 55 -13.97 5.99 8.68
CA TRP A 55 -13.88 5.01 9.78
C TRP A 55 -15.12 5.02 10.71
N GLN A 56 -16.26 5.54 10.25
CA GLN A 56 -17.48 5.73 11.04
C GLN A 56 -18.07 4.41 11.58
N TYR A 57 -17.75 3.26 10.97
CA TYR A 57 -18.33 1.97 11.36
C TYR A 57 -17.80 1.42 12.69
N LEU A 58 -16.60 1.82 13.12
CA LEU A 58 -16.07 1.44 14.44
C LEU A 58 -16.97 1.94 15.59
N ASN A 59 -17.68 3.06 15.38
CA ASN A 59 -18.60 3.62 16.36
C ASN A 59 -19.84 2.74 16.58
N LEU A 60 -20.31 2.00 15.56
CA LEU A 60 -21.44 1.07 15.71
C LEU A 60 -21.03 -0.20 16.50
N LEU A 61 -19.80 -0.67 16.31
CA LEU A 61 -19.23 -1.80 17.06
C LEU A 61 -19.04 -1.47 18.55
N ALA A 62 -18.84 -0.19 18.88
CA ALA A 62 -18.64 0.26 20.26
C ALA A 62 -19.93 0.21 21.09
N VAL A 63 -21.11 0.33 20.47
CA VAL A 63 -22.39 0.56 21.18
C VAL A 63 -23.21 -0.74 21.36
N ASN A 64 -22.95 -1.80 20.58
CA ASN A 64 -23.74 -3.03 20.66
C ASN A 64 -22.88 -4.31 20.76
N GLN A 65 -23.06 -5.07 21.84
CA GLN A 65 -22.27 -6.29 22.12
C GLN A 65 -22.52 -7.42 21.11
N GLN A 66 -23.75 -7.58 20.62
CA GLN A 66 -24.07 -8.62 19.64
C GLN A 66 -23.41 -8.32 18.29
N ILE A 67 -23.56 -7.09 17.78
CA ILE A 67 -22.92 -6.67 16.51
C ILE A 67 -21.40 -6.77 16.65
N ARG A 68 -20.84 -6.40 17.80
CA ARG A 68 -19.41 -6.55 18.08
C ARG A 68 -18.95 -8.00 18.02
N ALA A 69 -19.70 -8.93 18.61
CA ALA A 69 -19.37 -10.35 18.55
C ALA A 69 -19.46 -10.89 17.11
N GLU A 70 -20.54 -10.57 16.38
CA GLU A 70 -20.73 -10.98 15.00
C GLU A 70 -19.65 -10.41 14.06
N ALA A 71 -19.26 -9.15 14.23
CA ALA A 71 -18.18 -8.54 13.46
C ALA A 71 -16.81 -9.16 13.76
N LYS A 72 -16.55 -9.55 15.01
CA LYS A 72 -15.34 -10.27 15.40
C LYS A 72 -15.30 -11.67 14.78
N ASP A 73 -16.42 -12.38 14.79
CA ASP A 73 -16.55 -13.69 14.15
C ASP A 73 -16.29 -13.56 12.64
N LEU A 74 -16.94 -12.60 11.97
CA LEU A 74 -16.77 -12.34 10.54
C LEU A 74 -15.33 -11.95 10.20
N THR A 75 -14.70 -11.08 10.99
CA THR A 75 -13.28 -10.72 10.83
C THR A 75 -12.37 -11.93 10.92
N THR A 76 -12.62 -12.81 11.90
CA THR A 76 -11.85 -14.04 12.09
C THR A 76 -12.05 -15.00 10.91
N GLN A 77 -13.28 -15.11 10.40
CA GLN A 77 -13.58 -15.90 9.20
C GLN A 77 -12.87 -15.34 7.96
N LEU A 78 -12.88 -14.02 7.75
CA LEU A 78 -12.19 -13.38 6.63
C LEU A 78 -10.68 -13.58 6.70
N TYR A 79 -10.10 -13.50 7.90
CA TYR A 79 -8.69 -13.78 8.15
C TYR A 79 -8.35 -15.24 7.81
N ASN A 80 -9.07 -16.20 8.40
CA ASN A 80 -8.84 -17.63 8.16
C ASN A 80 -9.07 -18.04 6.70
N ALA A 81 -10.04 -17.40 6.03
CA ALA A 81 -10.33 -17.62 4.63
C ALA A 81 -9.38 -16.85 3.69
N ASN A 82 -8.40 -16.11 4.22
CA ASN A 82 -7.41 -15.36 3.44
C ASN A 82 -8.03 -14.29 2.53
N ARG A 83 -9.17 -13.72 2.94
CA ARG A 83 -9.98 -12.77 2.13
C ARG A 83 -9.75 -11.30 2.49
N ILE A 84 -8.77 -10.99 3.33
CA ILE A 84 -8.38 -9.61 3.63
C ILE A 84 -7.54 -9.08 2.47
N ARG A 85 -8.13 -8.20 1.68
CA ARG A 85 -7.50 -7.57 0.51
C ARG A 85 -7.50 -6.06 0.65
N PHE A 86 -6.39 -5.46 0.22
CA PHE A 86 -6.23 -4.02 0.08
C PHE A 86 -5.91 -3.69 -1.37
N GLU A 87 -6.46 -2.59 -1.85
CA GLU A 87 -6.18 -2.04 -3.17
C GLU A 87 -5.93 -0.55 -3.07
N ILE A 88 -4.80 -0.14 -3.62
CA ILE A 88 -4.44 1.25 -3.73
C ILE A 88 -4.09 1.61 -5.16
N ASP A 89 -4.67 2.71 -5.61
CA ASP A 89 -4.31 3.31 -6.88
C ASP A 89 -3.34 4.47 -6.63
N ILE A 90 -2.22 4.46 -7.33
CA ILE A 90 -1.20 5.49 -7.26
C ILE A 90 -1.09 6.13 -8.65
N LEU A 91 -1.59 7.35 -8.79
CA LEU A 91 -1.42 8.14 -10.00
C LEU A 91 -0.10 8.93 -9.92
N VAL A 92 0.77 8.73 -10.91
CA VAL A 92 2.09 9.36 -11.00
C VAL A 92 2.11 10.34 -12.17
N LYS A 93 2.45 11.60 -11.89
CA LYS A 93 2.68 12.63 -12.91
C LYS A 93 3.90 13.46 -12.56
N GLY A 94 4.95 13.35 -13.35
CA GLY A 94 6.27 13.90 -13.05
C GLY A 94 6.73 13.39 -11.70
N TYR A 95 7.06 14.30 -10.79
CA TYR A 95 7.48 14.01 -9.43
C TYR A 95 6.36 14.08 -8.39
N VAL A 96 5.09 14.07 -8.83
CA VAL A 96 3.90 14.11 -7.98
C VAL A 96 3.24 12.74 -7.93
N TYR A 97 2.93 12.28 -6.71
CA TYR A 97 2.38 10.96 -6.45
C TYR A 97 1.04 11.09 -5.70
N THR A 98 -0.01 10.50 -6.25
CA THR A 98 -1.38 10.60 -5.72
C THR A 98 -1.87 9.22 -5.28
N PRO A 99 -1.51 8.75 -4.08
CA PRO A 99 -2.03 7.48 -3.56
C PRO A 99 -3.48 7.63 -3.08
N LYS A 100 -4.35 6.69 -3.42
CA LYS A 100 -5.74 6.63 -2.94
C LYS A 100 -6.19 5.19 -2.75
N TRP A 101 -6.62 4.85 -1.54
CA TRP A 101 -7.24 3.54 -1.28
C TRP A 101 -8.52 3.40 -2.10
N THR A 102 -8.57 2.41 -2.97
CA THR A 102 -9.75 2.05 -3.78
C THR A 102 -10.49 0.86 -3.16
N LEU A 103 -9.78 0.04 -2.38
CA LEU A 103 -10.34 -0.99 -1.52
C LEU A 103 -9.58 -1.04 -0.19
N GLN A 104 -10.27 -0.86 0.92
CA GLN A 104 -9.69 -0.97 2.26
C GLN A 104 -10.57 -1.86 3.12
N SER A 105 -10.00 -2.96 3.65
CA SER A 105 -10.66 -3.79 4.64
C SER A 105 -10.45 -3.21 6.04
N LEU A 106 -11.54 -2.88 6.72
CA LEU A 106 -11.52 -2.39 8.11
C LEU A 106 -11.35 -3.52 9.13
N ALA A 107 -11.40 -4.78 8.68
CA ALA A 107 -11.16 -5.98 9.47
C ALA A 107 -9.66 -6.23 9.75
N LEU A 108 -8.81 -5.23 9.52
CA LEU A 108 -7.36 -5.34 9.69
C LEU A 108 -6.98 -5.47 11.17
N GLN A 109 -6.22 -6.52 11.49
CA GLN A 109 -5.66 -6.75 12.82
C GLN A 109 -4.15 -6.57 12.81
N PRO A 110 -3.53 -6.08 13.89
CA PRO A 110 -2.07 -6.10 14.02
C PRO A 110 -1.52 -7.51 13.77
N ASN A 111 -0.37 -7.60 13.10
CA ASN A 111 0.26 -8.87 12.71
C ASN A 111 -0.55 -9.72 11.71
N SER A 112 -1.58 -9.18 11.08
CA SER A 112 -2.30 -9.92 10.04
C SER A 112 -1.46 -10.06 8.77
N SER A 113 -1.60 -11.20 8.10
CA SER A 113 -1.14 -11.42 6.73
C SER A 113 -2.25 -11.02 5.75
N LEU A 114 -1.93 -10.25 4.72
CA LEU A 114 -2.90 -9.71 3.75
C LEU A 114 -2.34 -9.65 2.33
N ASP A 115 -3.23 -9.49 1.35
CA ASP A 115 -2.85 -9.18 -0.04
C ASP A 115 -2.97 -7.68 -0.30
N LEU A 116 -1.90 -7.09 -0.83
CA LEU A 116 -1.87 -5.68 -1.24
C LEU A 116 -1.73 -5.58 -2.76
N GLN A 117 -2.78 -5.06 -3.39
CA GLN A 117 -2.78 -4.68 -4.80
C GLN A 117 -2.42 -3.20 -4.92
N VAL A 118 -1.39 -2.89 -5.69
CA VAL A 118 -0.95 -1.54 -6.03
C VAL A 118 -1.17 -1.34 -7.53
N ASN A 119 -2.13 -0.51 -7.90
CA ASN A 119 -2.35 -0.10 -9.28
C ASN A 119 -1.59 1.21 -9.55
N LEU A 120 -0.49 1.11 -10.27
CA LEU A 120 0.38 2.23 -10.62
C LEU A 120 0.04 2.75 -12.00
N THR A 121 -0.61 3.92 -12.05
CA THR A 121 -0.95 4.60 -13.31
C THR A 121 0.05 5.70 -13.58
N ILE A 122 0.84 5.55 -14.64
CA ILE A 122 1.94 6.44 -14.99
C ILE A 122 1.50 7.39 -16.11
N LEU A 123 1.41 8.68 -15.79
CA LEU A 123 1.15 9.76 -16.76
C LEU A 123 2.42 10.38 -17.34
N SER A 124 3.57 10.17 -16.69
CA SER A 124 4.87 10.53 -17.25
C SER A 124 6.01 9.78 -16.56
N THR A 125 7.10 9.52 -17.29
CA THR A 125 8.14 8.57 -16.87
C THR A 125 9.34 9.19 -16.16
N GLU A 126 9.41 10.51 -16.02
CA GLU A 126 10.63 11.21 -15.58
C GLU A 126 11.08 10.78 -14.19
N ALA A 127 10.15 10.54 -13.27
CA ALA A 127 10.48 10.15 -11.90
C ALA A 127 11.05 8.72 -11.78
N PHE A 128 10.90 7.88 -12.81
CA PHE A 128 11.45 6.53 -12.87
C PHE A 128 12.87 6.48 -13.45
N ARG A 129 13.28 7.54 -14.18
CA ARG A 129 14.59 7.58 -14.79
C ARG A 129 15.67 7.66 -13.72
N ALA A 130 16.65 6.79 -13.82
CA ALA A 130 17.84 6.85 -12.98
C ALA A 130 18.54 8.19 -13.16
N ASN A 131 19.07 8.76 -12.07
CA ASN A 131 19.83 10.00 -12.17
C ASN A 131 21.19 9.76 -12.85
N ASP A 132 21.78 10.82 -13.40
CA ASP A 132 23.12 10.76 -14.02
C ASP A 132 24.26 10.86 -12.99
N GLY A 133 23.94 10.77 -11.69
CA GLY A 133 24.93 10.84 -10.61
C GLY A 133 25.73 9.54 -10.45
N TRP A 134 26.91 9.62 -9.83
CA TRP A 134 27.70 8.43 -9.46
C TRP A 134 27.68 8.24 -7.93
N PRO A 135 27.33 7.05 -7.40
CA PRO A 135 26.81 5.90 -8.14
C PRO A 135 25.40 6.18 -8.70
N ARG A 136 25.08 5.54 -9.83
CA ARG A 136 23.79 5.72 -10.53
C ARG A 136 22.64 5.30 -9.62
N GLN A 137 21.82 6.25 -9.19
CA GLN A 137 20.70 5.97 -8.31
C GLN A 137 19.43 5.73 -9.13
N PRO A 138 18.56 4.80 -8.69
CA PRO A 138 17.23 4.63 -9.27
C PRO A 138 16.45 5.95 -9.25
N GLY A 139 15.43 6.06 -10.11
CA GLY A 139 14.53 7.21 -10.11
C GLY A 139 13.94 7.52 -8.73
N HIS A 140 13.71 8.80 -8.45
CA HIS A 140 13.26 9.28 -7.15
C HIS A 140 11.97 8.59 -6.67
N ILE A 141 11.10 8.19 -7.60
CA ILE A 141 9.84 7.50 -7.26
C ILE A 141 10.04 6.25 -6.42
N PHE A 142 11.11 5.49 -6.65
CA PHE A 142 11.34 4.24 -5.95
C PHE A 142 11.54 4.45 -4.46
N ARG A 143 12.15 5.57 -4.05
CA ARG A 143 12.25 5.94 -2.63
C ARG A 143 10.87 6.26 -2.05
N THR A 144 10.04 6.96 -2.80
CA THR A 144 8.66 7.31 -2.38
C THR A 144 7.79 6.06 -2.23
N LEU A 145 7.84 5.14 -3.21
CA LEU A 145 7.06 3.90 -3.18
C LEU A 145 7.55 2.96 -2.06
N LEU A 146 8.86 2.88 -1.83
CA LEU A 146 9.41 2.09 -0.73
C LEU A 146 9.07 2.68 0.64
N ASN A 147 9.10 4.01 0.77
CA ASN A 147 8.65 4.69 1.97
C ASN A 147 7.15 4.48 2.21
N PHE A 148 6.34 4.56 1.16
CA PHE A 148 4.91 4.24 1.20
C PHE A 148 4.69 2.82 1.73
N LEU A 149 5.40 1.83 1.17
CA LEU A 149 5.30 0.43 1.56
C LEU A 149 5.71 0.24 3.03
N SER A 150 6.83 0.84 3.45
CA SER A 150 7.32 0.75 4.83
C SER A 150 6.34 1.39 5.82
N ARG A 151 5.75 2.55 5.47
CA ARG A 151 4.69 3.18 6.26
C ARG A 151 3.46 2.28 6.35
N PHE A 152 3.03 1.66 5.26
CA PHE A 152 1.93 0.71 5.30
C PHE A 152 2.22 -0.46 6.24
N LEU A 153 3.39 -1.09 6.11
CA LEU A 153 3.80 -2.25 6.93
C LEU A 153 3.84 -1.93 8.43
N HIS A 154 4.29 -0.72 8.81
CA HIS A 154 4.51 -0.40 10.23
C HIS A 154 3.44 0.49 10.86
N GLN A 155 2.82 1.38 10.10
CA GLN A 155 1.80 2.33 10.55
C GLN A 155 0.37 1.94 10.14
N GLY A 156 0.22 0.93 9.29
CA GLY A 156 -1.08 0.50 8.76
C GLY A 156 -1.65 1.47 7.75
N PRO A 157 -2.78 1.16 7.10
CA PRO A 157 -3.35 1.92 5.98
C PRO A 157 -3.75 3.36 6.34
N THR A 158 -3.90 3.65 7.63
CA THR A 158 -4.27 4.97 8.16
C THR A 158 -3.20 6.03 7.95
N PHE A 159 -1.97 5.65 7.57
CA PHE A 159 -0.86 6.60 7.36
C PHE A 159 -1.09 7.64 6.24
N LEU A 160 -2.06 7.41 5.36
CA LEU A 160 -2.49 8.36 4.33
C LEU A 160 -3.54 9.37 4.83
N HIS A 161 -3.86 9.36 6.13
CA HIS A 161 -4.74 10.33 6.76
C HIS A 161 -3.94 11.07 7.85
N ASP A 162 -3.82 12.39 7.70
CA ASP A 162 -3.08 13.22 8.65
C ASP A 162 -3.79 13.31 10.01
N ASP A 163 -5.14 13.33 9.99
CA ASP A 163 -6.01 13.49 11.16
C ASP A 163 -6.81 12.21 11.49
N ALA A 164 -6.23 11.02 11.27
CA ALA A 164 -6.93 9.79 11.59
C ALA A 164 -7.25 9.74 13.11
N SER A 165 -8.52 9.56 13.45
CA SER A 165 -8.95 9.40 14.85
C SER A 165 -8.49 8.07 15.48
N PHE A 166 -8.01 7.14 14.66
CA PHE A 166 -7.56 5.82 15.06
C PHE A 166 -6.42 5.34 14.16
N PHE A 167 -5.49 4.57 14.73
CA PHE A 167 -4.37 3.96 14.02
C PHE A 167 -4.23 2.49 14.40
N THR A 168 -4.13 1.62 13.40
CA THR A 168 -3.74 0.21 13.63
C THR A 168 -2.23 0.10 13.47
N LYS A 169 -1.49 0.03 14.58
CA LYS A 169 -0.03 -0.15 14.53
C LYS A 169 0.31 -1.55 14.03
N GLY A 170 1.32 -1.63 13.16
CA GLY A 170 1.86 -2.88 12.64
C GLY A 170 2.79 -3.60 13.62
N PRO A 171 3.59 -4.57 13.15
CA PRO A 171 3.81 -4.87 11.74
C PRO A 171 2.63 -5.58 11.07
N PHE A 172 2.42 -5.29 9.79
CA PHE A 172 1.57 -6.07 8.90
C PHE A 172 2.45 -6.86 7.94
N TYR A 173 1.96 -8.01 7.49
CA TYR A 173 2.70 -8.89 6.59
C TYR A 173 1.95 -8.99 5.27
N LEU A 174 2.67 -8.85 4.16
CA LEU A 174 2.13 -9.04 2.83
C LEU A 174 2.34 -10.49 2.42
N ARG A 175 1.25 -11.25 2.27
CA ARG A 175 1.34 -12.53 1.59
C ARG A 175 1.72 -12.30 0.13
N ASN A 176 0.96 -11.44 -0.54
CA ASN A 176 1.22 -11.04 -1.92
C ASN A 176 1.27 -9.50 -2.01
N LEU A 177 2.36 -8.99 -2.57
CA LEU A 177 2.47 -7.62 -3.07
C LEU A 177 2.32 -7.66 -4.60
N ASN A 178 1.17 -7.24 -5.10
CA ASN A 178 0.88 -7.23 -6.52
C ASN A 178 0.96 -5.80 -7.03
N LEU A 179 1.81 -5.56 -8.02
CA LEU A 179 1.97 -4.26 -8.67
C LEU A 179 1.46 -4.34 -10.11
N ASN A 180 0.35 -3.70 -10.39
CA ASN A 180 -0.17 -3.55 -11.75
C ASN A 180 0.24 -2.19 -12.32
N VAL A 181 1.04 -2.19 -13.37
CA VAL A 181 1.58 -0.98 -14.00
C VAL A 181 0.85 -0.71 -15.32
N THR A 182 0.29 0.48 -15.43
CA THR A 182 -0.36 0.96 -16.65
C THR A 182 0.16 2.34 -17.01
N PHE A 183 0.14 2.66 -18.30
CA PHE A 183 0.56 3.95 -18.82
C PHE A 183 -0.65 4.68 -19.41
N GLN A 184 -0.79 5.95 -19.06
CA GLN A 184 -1.70 6.90 -19.69
C GLN A 184 -0.93 8.07 -20.32
N ASP A 185 0.39 7.93 -20.44
CA ASP A 185 1.28 8.89 -21.08
C ASP A 185 1.32 8.67 -22.60
N ASP A 186 0.92 9.70 -23.35
CA ASP A 186 1.02 9.69 -24.81
C ASP A 186 2.32 10.34 -25.33
N TYR A 187 3.03 11.10 -24.50
CA TYR A 187 4.16 11.93 -24.90
C TYR A 187 5.50 11.22 -24.80
N THR A 188 5.66 10.26 -23.88
CA THR A 188 6.94 9.53 -23.71
C THR A 188 6.85 8.02 -23.95
N ARG A 189 5.99 7.58 -24.88
CA ARG A 189 5.75 6.16 -25.22
C ARG A 189 7.03 5.34 -25.45
N GLY A 190 8.05 5.94 -26.07
CA GLY A 190 9.34 5.28 -26.31
C GLY A 190 10.10 4.87 -25.03
N THR A 191 9.70 5.39 -23.86
CA THR A 191 10.34 5.14 -22.57
C THR A 191 9.57 4.19 -21.66
N HIS A 192 8.40 3.69 -22.09
CA HIS A 192 7.56 2.80 -21.29
C HIS A 192 8.29 1.48 -20.97
N ALA A 193 8.91 0.85 -21.98
CA ALA A 193 9.63 -0.40 -21.80
C ALA A 193 10.80 -0.26 -20.82
N ASP A 194 11.57 0.82 -20.91
CA ASP A 194 12.68 1.10 -19.98
C ASP A 194 12.17 1.35 -18.56
N THR A 195 11.04 2.07 -18.43
CA THR A 195 10.38 2.32 -17.14
C THR A 195 9.93 1.02 -16.48
N VAL A 196 9.29 0.12 -17.23
CA VAL A 196 8.88 -1.20 -16.73
C VAL A 196 10.10 -2.03 -16.32
N ARG A 197 11.19 -2.02 -17.10
CA ARG A 197 12.43 -2.70 -16.74
C ARG A 197 13.01 -2.17 -15.43
N GLU A 198 13.02 -0.86 -15.23
CA GLU A 198 13.47 -0.24 -13.98
C GLU A 198 12.58 -0.63 -12.79
N ILE A 199 11.26 -0.68 -12.97
CA ILE A 199 10.33 -1.17 -11.95
C ILE A 199 10.64 -2.62 -11.57
N CYS A 200 10.75 -3.51 -12.56
CA CYS A 200 11.11 -4.90 -12.31
C CYS A 200 12.49 -5.05 -11.66
N ARG A 201 13.47 -4.24 -12.06
CA ARG A 201 14.81 -4.21 -11.45
C ARG A 201 14.73 -3.86 -9.97
N MET A 202 13.94 -2.85 -9.61
CA MET A 202 13.77 -2.40 -8.23
C MET A 202 12.95 -3.39 -7.39
N MET A 203 11.94 -4.03 -7.95
CA MET A 203 11.17 -5.09 -7.26
C MET A 203 12.01 -6.35 -7.04
N LYS A 204 12.85 -6.73 -8.01
CA LYS A 204 13.84 -7.80 -7.84
C LYS A 204 14.92 -7.44 -6.80
N ALA A 205 15.33 -6.18 -6.73
CA ALA A 205 16.26 -5.75 -5.69
C ALA A 205 15.61 -5.82 -4.30
N LEU A 206 14.34 -5.40 -4.17
CA LEU A 206 13.56 -5.56 -2.95
C LEU A 206 13.43 -7.05 -2.55
N SER A 207 13.17 -7.94 -3.51
CA SER A 207 13.05 -9.39 -3.24
C SER A 207 14.35 -10.03 -2.76
N LYS A 208 15.50 -9.38 -3.00
CA LYS A 208 16.83 -9.85 -2.58
C LYS A 208 17.31 -9.23 -1.27
N LEU A 209 16.55 -8.32 -0.66
CA LEU A 209 16.92 -7.77 0.63
C LEU A 209 16.81 -8.84 1.71
N ASP A 210 17.83 -8.93 2.55
CA ASP A 210 17.91 -9.82 3.72
C ASP A 210 16.71 -9.68 4.69
N THR A 211 16.07 -8.52 4.73
CA THR A 211 14.90 -8.28 5.59
C THR A 211 13.55 -8.33 4.88
N ALA A 212 13.49 -8.41 3.55
CA ALA A 212 12.21 -8.37 2.82
C ALA A 212 11.32 -9.58 3.09
N SER A 213 11.92 -10.78 3.17
CA SER A 213 11.19 -12.03 3.47
C SER A 213 10.51 -12.02 4.84
N LYS A 214 10.95 -11.16 5.78
CA LYS A 214 10.27 -10.98 7.08
C LYS A 214 8.88 -10.35 6.92
N TYR A 215 8.67 -9.55 5.88
CA TYR A 215 7.47 -8.73 5.71
C TYR A 215 6.64 -9.11 4.48
N ILE A 216 7.26 -9.70 3.46
CA ILE A 216 6.66 -9.96 2.15
C ILE A 216 6.92 -11.42 1.79
N GLY A 217 5.85 -12.16 1.52
CA GLY A 217 5.95 -13.54 1.03
C GLY A 217 6.25 -13.59 -0.46
N ARG A 218 5.50 -12.85 -1.27
CA ARG A 218 5.64 -12.84 -2.73
C ARG A 218 5.46 -11.45 -3.31
N ILE A 219 6.22 -11.15 -4.36
CA ILE A 219 6.09 -9.94 -5.19
C ILE A 219 5.71 -10.34 -6.61
N GLN A 220 4.63 -9.79 -7.12
CA GLN A 220 4.20 -9.92 -8.52
C GLN A 220 4.14 -8.55 -9.18
N VAL A 221 4.66 -8.45 -10.39
CA VAL A 221 4.57 -7.25 -11.24
C VAL A 221 3.92 -7.63 -12.55
N ASP A 222 2.77 -7.04 -12.80
CA ASP A 222 2.06 -7.11 -14.09
C ASP A 222 2.15 -5.72 -14.72
N ALA A 223 2.61 -5.62 -15.96
CA ALA A 223 2.68 -4.37 -16.68
C ALA A 223 2.04 -4.52 -18.06
N SER A 224 1.23 -3.54 -18.43
CA SER A 224 0.62 -3.46 -19.76
C SER A 224 0.74 -2.05 -20.32
N TRP A 225 1.11 -1.96 -21.60
CA TRP A 225 1.25 -0.67 -22.29
C TRP A 225 1.07 -0.83 -23.79
N GLN A 226 0.72 0.28 -24.45
CA GLN A 226 0.59 0.34 -25.90
C GLN A 226 1.69 1.19 -26.54
N VAL A 227 2.25 0.72 -27.66
CA VAL A 227 3.17 1.49 -28.50
C VAL A 227 2.70 1.39 -29.95
N GLN A 228 2.36 2.53 -30.56
CA GLN A 228 1.93 2.59 -31.98
C GLN A 228 0.76 1.65 -32.34
N GLY A 229 -0.11 1.32 -31.39
CA GLY A 229 -1.25 0.42 -31.59
C GLY A 229 -0.95 -1.06 -31.28
N GLU A 230 0.29 -1.40 -30.94
CA GLU A 230 0.65 -2.73 -30.44
C GLU A 230 0.54 -2.79 -28.92
N ASP A 231 -0.12 -3.83 -28.43
CA ASP A 231 -0.25 -4.15 -27.00
C ASP A 231 0.96 -4.95 -26.51
N PHE A 232 1.59 -4.48 -25.45
CA PHE A 232 2.67 -5.18 -24.75
C PHE A 232 2.21 -5.56 -23.36
N GLN A 233 2.60 -6.76 -22.94
CA GLN A 233 2.36 -7.26 -21.58
C GLN A 233 3.64 -7.89 -21.02
N LEU A 234 3.90 -7.66 -19.75
CA LEU A 234 4.99 -8.27 -19.00
C LEU A 234 4.47 -8.72 -17.64
N GLN A 235 4.74 -9.98 -17.28
CA GLN A 235 4.48 -10.52 -15.96
C GLN A 235 5.78 -11.05 -15.35
N ARG A 236 6.07 -10.69 -14.10
CA ARG A 236 7.21 -11.17 -13.32
C ARG A 236 6.78 -11.46 -11.90
N GLU A 237 7.33 -12.54 -11.34
CA GLU A 237 7.02 -12.99 -9.98
C GLU A 237 8.32 -13.38 -9.27
N TRP A 238 8.39 -13.07 -7.98
CA TRP A 238 9.45 -13.45 -7.07
C TRP A 238 8.83 -13.95 -5.76
N ASP A 239 9.08 -15.21 -5.41
CA ASP A 239 8.75 -15.76 -4.08
C ASP A 239 9.95 -15.56 -3.15
N LEU A 240 9.70 -14.94 -2.00
CA LEU A 240 10.71 -14.61 -1.00
C LEU A 240 10.80 -15.66 0.10
N ASN A 241 9.86 -16.63 0.14
CA ASN A 241 9.91 -17.75 1.07
C ASN A 241 10.79 -18.89 0.56
N GLU A 242 11.08 -18.92 -0.74
CA GLU A 242 12.01 -19.88 -1.32
C GLU A 242 13.44 -19.53 -0.89
N VAL A 243 14.00 -20.39 -0.02
CA VAL A 243 15.39 -20.28 0.46
C VAL A 243 16.33 -20.63 -0.70
N ASN A 244 16.55 -19.69 -1.61
CA ASN A 244 17.55 -19.83 -2.66
C ASN A 244 18.93 -19.49 -2.07
N GLN A 245 19.59 -20.51 -1.53
CA GLN A 245 20.90 -20.46 -0.87
C GLN A 245 22.06 -19.93 -1.74
N GLU A 246 21.82 -19.63 -3.03
CA GLU A 246 22.83 -19.19 -4.00
C GLU A 246 22.64 -17.75 -4.48
N GLN A 247 21.65 -17.00 -3.98
CA GLN A 247 21.48 -15.61 -4.41
C GLN A 247 22.27 -14.65 -3.53
N GLU A 248 23.10 -13.79 -4.14
CA GLU A 248 23.69 -12.63 -3.47
C GLU A 248 22.59 -11.81 -2.78
N GLU A 249 22.54 -11.91 -1.46
CA GLU A 249 21.65 -11.13 -0.60
C GLU A 249 22.13 -9.67 -0.53
N LEU A 250 21.20 -8.75 -0.74
CA LEU A 250 21.44 -7.32 -0.54
C LEU A 250 21.19 -7.00 0.93
N LYS A 251 22.15 -6.34 1.59
CA LYS A 251 21.98 -5.91 2.98
C LYS A 251 21.09 -4.68 3.05
N GLU A 252 20.09 -4.69 3.92
CA GLU A 252 19.23 -3.54 4.19
C GLU A 252 20.04 -2.28 4.57
N THR A 253 21.16 -2.44 5.29
CA THR A 253 22.03 -1.32 5.68
C THR A 253 22.66 -0.59 4.50
N ASP A 254 23.03 -1.32 3.45
CA ASP A 254 23.68 -0.77 2.27
C ASP A 254 22.66 -0.01 1.42
N TRP A 255 21.45 -0.56 1.32
CA TRP A 255 20.30 0.09 0.68
C TRP A 255 19.86 1.36 1.43
N ALA A 256 19.83 1.29 2.76
CA ALA A 256 19.53 2.42 3.63
C ALA A 256 20.55 3.56 3.47
N ALA A 257 21.85 3.24 3.33
CA ALA A 257 22.92 4.21 3.15
C ALA A 257 22.75 5.07 1.87
N VAL A 258 22.16 4.50 0.82
CA VAL A 258 21.82 5.21 -0.43
C VAL A 258 20.39 5.78 -0.44
N GLY A 259 19.71 5.79 0.71
CA GLY A 259 18.41 6.43 0.92
C GLY A 259 17.19 5.55 0.61
N PHE A 260 17.37 4.26 0.35
CA PHE A 260 16.29 3.28 0.17
C PHE A 260 16.01 2.58 1.50
N LEU A 261 15.19 3.23 2.32
CA LEU A 261 14.87 2.76 3.66
C LEU A 261 13.68 1.81 3.61
N PHE A 262 13.89 0.59 4.09
CA PHE A 262 12.88 -0.45 4.24
C PHE A 262 13.02 -1.10 5.62
N GLY A 263 11.97 -1.81 6.06
CA GLY A 263 12.03 -2.67 7.25
C GLY A 263 12.60 -1.99 8.50
N GLU A 264 13.68 -2.54 9.04
CA GLU A 264 14.25 -2.09 10.30
C GLU A 264 14.94 -0.73 10.20
N ALA A 265 15.62 -0.43 9.09
CA ALA A 265 16.28 0.83 8.83
C ALA A 265 15.26 1.96 8.73
N TRP A 266 14.10 1.69 8.14
CA TRP A 266 12.99 2.62 8.12
C TRP A 266 12.50 2.90 9.55
N LEU A 267 12.25 1.86 10.36
CA LEU A 267 11.86 2.01 11.76
C LEU A 267 12.89 2.81 12.57
N ARG A 268 14.19 2.51 12.43
CA ARG A 268 15.25 3.22 13.16
C ARG A 268 15.27 4.71 12.86
N LYS A 269 15.02 5.10 11.60
CA LYS A 269 15.02 6.50 11.18
C LYS A 269 13.74 7.23 11.58
N TYR A 270 12.58 6.57 11.47
CA TYR A 270 11.27 7.25 11.55
C TYR A 270 10.42 6.92 12.77
N ALA A 271 10.60 5.75 13.40
CA ALA A 271 9.83 5.38 14.60
C ALA A 271 10.26 6.17 15.85
N ARG A 272 11.41 6.85 15.83
CA ARG A 272 11.92 7.68 16.93
C ARG A 272 11.48 9.15 16.89
N ARG A 273 10.70 9.59 15.90
CA ARG A 273 10.12 10.94 15.92
C ARG A 273 8.87 10.95 16.83
N PRO A 274 8.90 11.61 18.00
CA PRO A 274 7.80 11.56 18.98
C PRO A 274 6.57 12.42 18.61
N ASP A 275 6.49 12.99 17.41
CA ASP A 275 5.64 14.16 17.19
C ASP A 275 4.17 13.89 16.83
N ARG A 276 3.66 12.66 16.97
CA ARG A 276 2.22 12.40 16.78
C ARG A 276 1.71 11.34 17.75
N MET A 277 1.56 11.71 19.01
CA MET A 277 0.50 11.19 19.87
C MET A 277 -0.52 12.31 20.06
N PRO A 278 -1.59 12.42 19.26
CA PRO A 278 -2.78 13.10 19.71
C PRO A 278 -3.53 12.15 20.66
N GLY A 279 -3.48 12.47 21.96
CA GLY A 279 -4.41 11.97 22.98
C GLY A 279 -4.03 10.64 23.64
N ASP A 280 -3.34 10.76 24.78
CA ASP A 280 -3.83 10.08 26.00
C ASP A 280 -5.09 10.80 26.49
#